data_AF-A0A439MCZ5-F1
#
_entry.id   AF-A0A439MCZ5-F1
#
_cell.length_a   1.000
_cell.length_b   1.000
_cell.length_c   1.000
_cell.angle_alpha   90.00
_cell.angle_beta   90.00
_cell.angle_gamma   90.00
#
_symmetry.space_group_name_H-M   'P 1'
#
loop_
_entity.id
_entity.type
_entity.pdbx_description
1 polymer ?
#
loop_
_entity_poly.entity_id
_entity_poly.type
_entity_poly.pdbx_seq_one_letter_code
_entity_poly.pdbx_strand_id
1 'polypeptide(L)'
;MSANKPNRHHFLPVFYLRQWAGADQKIVRFTRPYGDVVKPLRVHPDGAGYIEHLYAAQGLPDEARQDLETDFLSPVDSRAADALKALLAGNVLTQAQRNAWAGFIATLLFRMPNDITKFKENISQIWQMLIPGFEKIYNALPAQDQAGSFEEFFNGASKDILAGKAIEAARKLMGDEDVVRSLAALEWSVLTTDNAKHELLTSDRPVAHSYSLHHPESHLFVPIGPSRVFLAVRDRSLIAKIKAEGADKLVRVLNDFVVSNATVTVCGRTDSQLQFIQRRMGIETQPSLVSRLPEMQSAILADVMAVWESQSTLFAQALPEKLKGLERGGKS
;
A
#
# COMPACT_ATOMS: atom_id res chain seq x y z
N MET A 1 26.75 4.89 17.59
CA MET A 1 25.62 4.22 18.28
C MET A 1 24.52 4.05 17.25
N SER A 2 24.28 2.84 16.75
CA SER A 2 23.17 2.60 15.82
C SER A 2 21.87 2.70 16.61
N ALA A 3 21.07 3.76 16.37
CA ALA A 3 19.73 3.84 16.90
C ALA A 3 18.97 2.57 16.51
N ASN A 4 18.36 1.91 17.50
CA ASN A 4 17.60 0.68 17.31
C ASN A 4 16.49 0.97 16.29
N LYS A 5 16.60 0.39 15.09
CA LYS A 5 15.71 0.70 13.96
C LYS A 5 14.29 0.22 14.29
N PRO A 6 13.22 0.97 13.96
CA PRO A 6 11.86 0.55 14.25
C PRO A 6 11.50 -0.69 13.41
N ASN A 7 11.40 -1.86 14.06
CA ASN A 7 10.98 -3.11 13.39
C ASN A 7 9.50 -3.13 13.01
N ARG A 8 8.70 -2.21 13.56
CA ARG A 8 7.26 -2.09 13.30
C ARG A 8 7.02 -1.18 12.11
N HIS A 9 6.39 -1.72 11.08
CA HIS A 9 5.95 -0.94 9.93
C HIS A 9 4.43 -0.75 9.99
N HIS A 10 3.99 0.51 10.06
CA HIS A 10 2.58 0.84 10.21
C HIS A 10 1.90 0.90 8.84
N PHE A 11 1.10 -0.12 8.52
CA PHE A 11 0.22 -0.09 7.35
C PHE A 11 -1.01 0.80 7.57
N LEU A 12 -1.43 0.96 8.84
CA LEU A 12 -2.50 1.86 9.25
C LEU A 12 -1.92 2.86 10.27
N PRO A 13 -1.74 4.14 9.88
CA PRO A 13 -0.94 5.06 10.68
C PRO A 13 -1.56 5.46 12.03
N VAL A 14 -0.67 5.72 12.98
CA VAL A 14 -1.02 6.08 14.35
C VAL A 14 -1.86 7.37 14.42
N PHE A 15 -1.53 8.38 13.61
CA PHE A 15 -2.27 9.66 13.61
C PHE A 15 -3.75 9.48 13.21
N TYR A 16 -4.00 8.54 12.30
CA TYR A 16 -5.33 8.20 11.82
C TYR A 16 -6.07 7.34 12.87
N LEU A 17 -5.42 6.33 13.44
CA LEU A 17 -6.00 5.49 14.49
C LEU A 17 -6.35 6.26 15.77
N ARG A 18 -5.61 7.32 16.09
CA ARG A 18 -5.89 8.21 17.23
C ARG A 18 -7.28 8.83 17.19
N GLN A 19 -7.93 8.91 16.02
CA GLN A 19 -9.29 9.46 15.94
C GLN A 19 -10.34 8.58 16.64
N TRP A 20 -10.03 7.30 16.90
CA TRP A 20 -10.86 6.39 17.69
C TRP A 20 -10.47 6.31 19.16
N ALA A 21 -9.40 6.99 19.58
CA ALA A 21 -8.91 6.90 20.94
C ALA A 21 -9.93 7.47 21.94
N GLY A 22 -10.20 6.72 23.00
CA GLY A 22 -11.00 7.20 24.13
C GLY A 22 -10.22 8.20 25.00
N ALA A 23 -10.83 8.61 26.11
CA ALA A 23 -10.18 9.49 27.10
C ALA A 23 -8.86 8.88 27.64
N ASP A 24 -8.77 7.54 27.67
CA ASP A 24 -7.60 6.77 28.08
C ASP A 24 -6.52 6.65 27.00
N GLN A 25 -6.65 7.37 25.87
CA GLN A 25 -5.75 7.33 24.72
C GLN A 25 -5.61 5.93 24.10
N LYS A 26 -6.58 5.04 24.34
CA LYS A 26 -6.61 3.68 23.80
C LYS A 26 -7.78 3.47 22.85
N ILE A 27 -7.60 2.50 21.96
CA ILE A 27 -8.62 1.98 21.05
C ILE A 27 -8.86 0.50 21.33
N VAL A 28 -9.94 -0.06 20.76
CA VAL A 28 -10.14 -1.50 20.70
C VAL A 28 -9.68 -2.00 19.34
N ARG A 29 -8.71 -2.92 19.36
CA ARG A 29 -8.27 -3.68 18.20
C ARG A 29 -8.95 -5.05 18.22
N PHE A 30 -9.49 -5.46 17.09
CA PHE A 30 -10.11 -6.76 16.89
C PHE A 30 -9.29 -7.56 15.89
N THR A 31 -8.82 -8.74 16.30
CA THR A 31 -8.07 -9.66 15.44
C THR A 31 -8.56 -11.09 15.64
N ARG A 32 -8.15 -11.99 14.74
CA ARG A 32 -8.37 -13.44 14.82
C ARG A 32 -7.04 -14.16 15.07
N PRO A 33 -6.47 -14.12 16.28
CA PRO A 33 -5.15 -14.70 16.54
C PRO A 33 -5.16 -16.24 16.50
N TYR A 34 -6.31 -16.88 16.77
CA TYR A 34 -6.45 -18.32 16.87
C TYR A 34 -7.76 -18.78 16.21
N GLY A 35 -7.72 -19.11 14.92
CA GLY A 35 -8.90 -19.52 14.14
C GLY A 35 -9.93 -18.41 13.96
N ASP A 36 -11.21 -18.76 13.88
CA ASP A 36 -12.26 -17.81 13.46
C ASP A 36 -12.79 -16.90 14.58
N VAL A 37 -12.32 -17.06 15.82
CA VAL A 37 -12.80 -16.28 16.97
C VAL A 37 -12.11 -14.93 17.02
N VAL A 38 -12.90 -13.86 16.87
CA VAL A 38 -12.45 -12.48 17.02
C VAL A 38 -12.20 -12.17 18.50
N LYS A 39 -11.02 -11.61 18.78
CA LYS A 39 -10.60 -11.18 20.11
C LYS A 39 -10.47 -9.65 20.14
N PRO A 40 -11.24 -8.94 20.99
CA PRO A 40 -11.01 -7.53 21.24
C PRO A 40 -9.83 -7.36 22.21
N LEU A 41 -8.99 -6.37 21.95
CA LEU A 41 -7.92 -5.96 22.86
C LEU A 41 -7.83 -4.44 22.92
N ARG A 42 -7.84 -3.90 24.15
CA ARG A 42 -7.57 -2.48 24.40
C ARG A 42 -6.08 -2.19 24.25
N VAL A 43 -5.71 -1.37 23.27
CA VAL A 43 -4.32 -1.05 22.94
C VAL A 43 -4.14 0.44 22.68
N HIS A 44 -2.91 0.94 22.85
CA HIS A 44 -2.56 2.25 22.31
C HIS A 44 -2.58 2.19 20.77
N PRO A 45 -2.91 3.28 20.04
CA PRO A 45 -2.99 3.28 18.58
C PRO A 45 -1.76 2.75 17.84
N ASP A 46 -0.55 2.95 18.38
CA ASP A 46 0.69 2.39 17.83
C ASP A 46 0.75 0.85 17.84
N GLY A 47 -0.09 0.22 18.65
CA GLY A 47 -0.20 -1.21 18.81
C GLY A 47 -1.22 -1.87 17.87
N ALA A 48 -1.91 -1.12 17.00
CA ALA A 48 -3.07 -1.67 16.28
C ALA A 48 -2.94 -1.86 14.77
N GLY A 49 -2.05 -1.10 14.13
CA GLY A 49 -1.97 -1.02 12.67
C GLY A 49 -0.58 -1.31 12.11
N TYR A 50 0.16 -2.26 12.70
CA TYR A 50 1.52 -2.59 12.29
C TYR A 50 1.73 -4.09 12.08
N ILE A 51 2.71 -4.42 11.24
CA ILE A 51 3.32 -5.74 11.15
C ILE A 51 4.84 -5.56 11.24
N GLU A 52 5.49 -6.42 12.03
CA GLU A 52 6.95 -6.40 12.10
C GLU A 52 7.53 -6.82 10.75
N HIS A 53 8.46 -6.02 10.25
CA HIS A 53 9.14 -6.30 8.98
C HIS A 53 8.18 -6.42 7.78
N LEU A 54 7.04 -5.72 7.76
CA LEU A 54 6.05 -5.80 6.66
C LEU A 54 6.67 -5.61 5.27
N TYR A 55 7.56 -4.64 5.11
CA TYR A 55 8.26 -4.37 3.85
C TYR A 55 9.53 -5.19 3.64
N ALA A 56 9.90 -6.08 4.57
CA ALA A 56 10.96 -7.04 4.33
C ALA A 56 10.47 -8.07 3.31
N ALA A 57 11.04 -8.10 2.11
CA ALA A 57 10.89 -9.27 1.25
C ALA A 57 12.04 -10.24 1.53
N GLN A 58 11.73 -11.53 1.45
CA GLN A 58 12.71 -12.60 1.65
C GLN A 58 13.81 -12.45 0.59
N GLY A 59 15.05 -12.31 1.04
CA GLY A 59 16.19 -12.05 0.15
C GLY A 59 16.50 -10.58 -0.15
N LEU A 60 15.83 -9.61 0.48
CA LEU A 60 16.19 -8.18 0.36
C LEU A 60 16.99 -7.69 1.58
N PRO A 61 17.99 -6.80 1.41
CA PRO A 61 18.72 -6.18 2.52
C PRO A 61 17.82 -5.39 3.47
N ASP A 62 18.26 -5.28 4.71
CA ASP A 62 17.60 -4.51 5.77
C ASP A 62 17.55 -3.00 5.47
N GLU A 63 18.51 -2.48 4.69
CA GLU A 63 18.69 -1.04 4.45
C GLU A 63 17.60 -0.45 3.55
N ALA A 64 17.26 -1.12 2.45
CA ALA A 64 16.21 -0.66 1.54
C ALA A 64 14.83 -0.55 2.24
N ARG A 65 14.60 -1.34 3.30
CA ARG A 65 13.36 -1.31 4.11
C ARG A 65 13.17 0.01 4.85
N GLN A 66 14.27 0.64 5.27
CA GLN A 66 14.23 1.88 6.05
C GLN A 66 13.75 3.06 5.20
N ASP A 67 14.12 3.09 3.92
CA ASP A 67 13.82 4.17 2.98
C ASP A 67 12.33 4.31 2.71
N LEU A 68 11.57 3.20 2.72
CA LEU A 68 10.13 3.27 2.47
C LEU A 68 9.37 3.89 3.64
N GLU A 69 9.64 3.44 4.87
CA GLU A 69 8.97 3.97 6.06
C GLU A 69 9.44 5.40 6.37
N THR A 70 10.76 5.62 6.37
CA THR A 70 11.37 6.88 6.84
C THR A 70 11.31 7.98 5.79
N ASP A 71 11.67 7.68 4.55
CA ASP A 71 11.84 8.73 3.52
C ASP A 71 10.57 8.96 2.70
N PHE A 72 9.59 8.06 2.80
CA PHE A 72 8.35 8.16 2.03
C PHE A 72 7.09 8.18 2.89
N LEU A 73 6.77 7.09 3.60
CA LEU A 73 5.49 6.98 4.33
C LEU A 73 5.38 7.97 5.49
N SER A 74 6.42 8.10 6.31
CA SER A 74 6.43 9.03 7.45
C SER A 74 6.22 10.50 7.01
N PRO A 75 6.90 11.02 5.98
CA PRO A 75 6.61 12.36 5.43
C PRO A 75 5.18 12.50 4.88
N VAL A 76 4.65 11.48 4.20
CA VAL A 76 3.26 11.48 3.69
C VAL A 76 2.27 11.54 4.85
N ASP A 77 2.43 10.67 5.85
CA ASP A 77 1.55 10.57 7.00
C ASP A 77 1.61 11.83 7.87
N SER A 78 2.79 12.43 8.03
CA SER A 78 2.96 13.68 8.79
C SER A 78 2.19 14.84 8.15
N ARG A 79 2.30 15.03 6.82
CA ARG A 79 1.55 16.08 6.11
C ARG A 79 0.04 15.80 6.12
N ALA A 80 -0.36 14.54 5.99
CA ALA A 80 -1.75 14.15 6.03
C ALA A 80 -2.38 14.32 7.41
N ALA A 81 -1.61 14.19 8.50
CA ALA A 81 -2.08 14.46 9.85
C ALA A 81 -2.54 15.91 10.01
N ASP A 82 -1.83 16.88 9.43
CA ASP A 82 -2.23 18.28 9.47
C ASP A 82 -3.45 18.57 8.58
N ALA A 83 -3.55 17.91 7.43
CA ALA A 83 -4.76 17.97 6.60
C ALA A 83 -5.98 17.39 7.31
N LEU A 84 -5.82 16.27 8.03
CA LEU A 84 -6.90 15.64 8.79
C LEU A 84 -7.39 16.54 9.93
N LYS A 85 -6.49 17.22 10.66
CA LYS A 85 -6.88 18.21 11.67
C LYS A 85 -7.75 19.31 11.07
N ALA A 86 -7.37 19.84 9.90
CA ALA A 86 -8.13 20.87 9.21
C ALA A 86 -9.50 20.35 8.73
N LEU A 87 -9.56 19.12 8.18
CA LEU A 87 -10.81 18.47 7.79
C LEU A 87 -11.78 18.31 8.96
N LEU A 88 -11.28 17.82 10.10
CA LEU A 88 -12.10 17.60 11.31
C LEU A 88 -12.58 18.91 11.95
N ALA A 89 -11.79 19.98 11.83
CA ALA A 89 -12.19 21.32 12.26
C ALA A 89 -13.17 22.02 11.30
N GLY A 90 -13.44 21.44 10.12
CA GLY A 90 -14.28 22.07 9.09
C GLY A 90 -13.60 23.23 8.36
N ASN A 91 -12.27 23.31 8.41
CA ASN A 91 -11.51 24.36 7.76
C ASN A 91 -11.42 24.12 6.25
N VAL A 92 -11.32 25.22 5.49
CA VAL A 92 -10.96 25.15 4.07
C VAL A 92 -9.50 24.68 3.96
N LEU A 93 -9.26 23.60 3.22
CA LEU A 93 -7.91 23.09 3.01
C LEU A 93 -7.13 23.97 2.04
N THR A 94 -5.86 24.20 2.34
CA THR A 94 -4.91 24.70 1.34
C THR A 94 -4.66 23.64 0.26
N GLN A 95 -4.16 24.04 -0.91
CA GLN A 95 -3.81 23.09 -1.97
C GLN A 95 -2.79 22.05 -1.49
N ALA A 96 -1.83 22.46 -0.65
CA ALA A 96 -0.84 21.55 -0.07
C ALA A 96 -1.49 20.51 0.85
N GLN A 97 -2.42 20.92 1.72
CA GLN A 97 -3.17 20.00 2.59
C GLN A 97 -4.06 19.06 1.77
N ARG A 98 -4.68 19.57 0.70
CA ARG A 98 -5.47 18.77 -0.23
C ARG A 98 -4.63 17.68 -0.89
N ASN A 99 -3.48 18.05 -1.45
CA ASN A 99 -2.55 17.07 -2.05
C ASN A 99 -2.02 16.08 -1.00
N ALA A 100 -1.73 16.54 0.22
CA ALA A 100 -1.27 15.66 1.30
C ALA A 100 -2.31 14.60 1.70
N TRP A 101 -3.57 15.00 1.84
CA TRP A 101 -4.66 14.07 2.17
C TRP A 101 -4.95 13.09 1.02
N ALA A 102 -4.95 13.58 -0.22
CA ALA A 102 -5.08 12.73 -1.40
C ALA A 102 -3.93 11.71 -1.51
N GLY A 103 -2.69 12.15 -1.27
CA GLY A 103 -1.50 11.29 -1.19
C GLY A 103 -1.64 10.19 -0.14
N PHE A 104 -2.11 10.54 1.05
CA PHE A 104 -2.40 9.55 2.10
C PHE A 104 -3.47 8.54 1.71
N ILE A 105 -4.58 8.97 1.10
CA ILE A 105 -5.61 8.05 0.60
C ILE A 105 -5.02 7.11 -0.45
N ALA A 106 -4.21 7.64 -1.38
CA ALA A 106 -3.52 6.83 -2.38
C ALA A 106 -2.65 5.76 -1.72
N THR A 107 -1.85 6.10 -0.70
CA THR A 107 -1.04 5.08 -0.01
C THR A 107 -1.90 4.02 0.67
N LEU A 108 -3.02 4.40 1.31
CA LEU A 108 -3.94 3.43 1.95
C LEU A 108 -4.53 2.40 0.98
N LEU A 109 -4.65 2.73 -0.31
CA LEU A 109 -5.14 1.80 -1.34
C LEU A 109 -4.13 0.70 -1.71
N PHE A 110 -2.84 0.90 -1.39
CA PHE A 110 -1.74 0.04 -1.87
C PHE A 110 -0.82 -0.48 -0.76
N ARG A 111 -0.91 0.04 0.48
CA ARG A 111 0.01 -0.31 1.57
C ARG A 111 -0.52 -1.31 2.59
N MET A 112 -1.71 -1.88 2.36
CA MET A 112 -2.27 -2.83 3.32
C MET A 112 -1.55 -4.17 3.23
N PRO A 113 -1.52 -4.98 4.29
CA PRO A 113 -0.68 -6.19 4.34
C PRO A 113 -0.87 -7.13 3.14
N ASN A 114 -2.12 -7.41 2.77
CA ASN A 114 -2.43 -8.23 1.59
C ASN A 114 -2.01 -7.57 0.26
N ASP A 115 -1.95 -6.24 0.18
CA ASP A 115 -1.42 -5.52 -0.99
C ASP A 115 0.08 -5.70 -1.11
N ILE A 116 0.79 -5.56 0.00
CA ILE A 116 2.25 -5.75 0.06
C ILE A 116 2.62 -7.20 -0.24
N THR A 117 1.87 -8.17 0.28
CA THR A 117 2.07 -9.59 -0.05
C THR A 117 1.93 -9.84 -1.55
N LYS A 118 0.81 -9.41 -2.15
CA LYS A 118 0.59 -9.57 -3.59
C LYS A 118 1.62 -8.84 -4.44
N PHE A 119 2.06 -7.67 -4.01
CA PHE A 119 3.11 -6.93 -4.69
C PHE A 119 4.42 -7.72 -4.69
N LYS A 120 4.82 -8.31 -3.55
CA LYS A 120 6.01 -9.18 -3.47
C LYS A 120 5.87 -10.41 -4.37
N GLU A 121 4.72 -11.06 -4.36
CA GLU A 121 4.43 -12.21 -5.24
C GLU A 121 4.60 -11.85 -6.72
N ASN A 122 4.04 -10.71 -7.15
CA ASN A 122 4.17 -10.22 -8.52
C ASN A 122 5.64 -9.94 -8.90
N ILE A 123 6.40 -9.29 -8.01
CA ILE A 123 7.84 -9.04 -8.23
C ILE A 123 8.61 -10.37 -8.33
N SER A 124 8.32 -11.33 -7.46
CA SER A 124 8.94 -12.66 -7.52
C SER A 124 8.62 -13.39 -8.83
N GLN A 125 7.40 -13.27 -9.36
CA GLN A 125 7.02 -13.86 -10.65
C GLN A 125 7.77 -13.22 -11.81
N ILE A 126 7.80 -11.88 -11.90
CA ILE A 126 8.56 -11.16 -12.93
C ILE A 126 10.02 -11.60 -12.88
N TRP A 127 10.58 -11.74 -11.68
CA TRP A 127 11.95 -12.15 -11.49
C TRP A 127 12.24 -13.56 -12.01
N GLN A 128 11.36 -14.53 -11.74
CA GLN A 128 11.46 -15.88 -12.28
C GLN A 128 11.49 -15.89 -13.82
N MET A 129 10.75 -14.97 -14.45
CA MET A 129 10.76 -14.83 -15.91
C MET A 129 12.07 -14.27 -16.46
N LEU A 130 12.81 -13.48 -15.69
CA LEU A 130 14.08 -12.88 -16.11
C LEU A 130 15.29 -13.82 -15.97
N ILE A 131 15.19 -14.86 -15.11
CA ILE A 131 16.27 -15.83 -14.82
C ILE A 131 16.95 -16.36 -16.09
N PRO A 132 16.22 -16.86 -17.12
CA PRO A 132 16.86 -17.43 -18.30
C PRO A 132 17.73 -16.42 -19.07
N GLY A 133 17.36 -15.13 -19.06
CA GLY A 133 18.15 -14.06 -19.67
C GLY A 133 19.46 -13.80 -18.92
N PHE A 134 19.42 -13.84 -17.59
CA PHE A 134 20.63 -13.73 -16.76
C PHE A 134 21.58 -14.93 -16.93
N GLU A 135 21.03 -16.13 -17.07
CA GLU A 135 21.81 -17.34 -17.34
C GLU A 135 22.55 -17.24 -18.69
N LYS A 136 21.88 -16.73 -19.73
CA LYS A 136 22.52 -16.44 -21.04
C LYS A 136 23.68 -15.44 -20.90
N ILE A 137 23.50 -14.38 -20.11
CA ILE A 137 24.55 -13.37 -19.88
C ILE A 137 25.72 -13.99 -19.12
N TYR A 138 25.47 -14.71 -18.03
CA TYR A 138 26.50 -15.36 -17.21
C TYR A 138 27.33 -16.35 -18.03
N ASN A 139 26.69 -17.20 -18.83
CA ASN A 139 27.37 -18.17 -19.68
C ASN A 139 28.21 -17.51 -20.79
N ALA A 140 27.90 -16.27 -21.16
CA ALA A 140 28.66 -15.51 -22.16
C ALA A 140 29.87 -14.75 -21.57
N LEU A 141 29.94 -14.57 -20.25
CA LEU A 141 31.08 -13.93 -19.58
C LEU A 141 32.39 -14.72 -19.83
N PRO A 142 33.56 -14.05 -19.87
CA PRO A 142 34.85 -14.73 -19.87
C PRO A 142 35.01 -15.66 -18.66
N ALA A 143 35.71 -16.78 -18.83
CA ALA A 143 35.90 -17.77 -17.76
C ALA A 143 36.54 -17.18 -16.48
N GLN A 144 37.37 -16.13 -16.60
CA GLN A 144 37.95 -15.42 -15.46
C GLN A 144 36.95 -14.52 -14.70
N ASP A 145 35.85 -14.12 -15.35
CA ASP A 145 34.78 -13.28 -14.81
C ASP A 145 33.55 -14.12 -14.38
N GLN A 146 33.51 -15.41 -14.76
CA GLN A 146 32.59 -16.42 -14.23
C GLN A 146 33.04 -16.88 -12.82
N ALA A 147 33.06 -15.96 -11.87
CA ALA A 147 33.37 -16.30 -10.47
C ALA A 147 32.19 -17.05 -9.83
N GLY A 148 32.45 -18.28 -9.36
CA GLY A 148 31.44 -19.12 -8.71
C GLY A 148 30.42 -19.70 -9.69
N SER A 149 29.39 -20.37 -9.19
CA SER A 149 28.27 -20.90 -10.00
C SER A 149 27.31 -19.80 -10.46
N PHE A 150 26.49 -20.07 -11.48
CA PHE A 150 25.39 -19.17 -11.86
C PHE A 150 24.50 -18.83 -10.66
N GLU A 151 24.24 -19.81 -9.79
CA GLU A 151 23.46 -19.62 -8.58
C GLU A 151 24.14 -18.63 -7.62
N GLU A 152 25.47 -18.67 -7.47
CA GLU A 152 26.23 -17.73 -6.65
C GLU A 152 26.26 -16.32 -7.27
N PHE A 153 26.51 -16.21 -8.58
CA PHE A 153 26.46 -14.95 -9.33
C PHE A 153 25.07 -14.30 -9.23
N PHE A 154 24.04 -15.10 -9.48
CA PHE A 154 22.66 -14.69 -9.44
C PHE A 154 22.27 -14.28 -8.02
N ASN A 155 22.60 -15.06 -7.00
CA ASN A 155 22.26 -14.74 -5.61
C ASN A 155 23.04 -13.55 -5.03
N GLY A 156 24.27 -13.29 -5.50
CA GLY A 156 25.12 -12.20 -5.00
C GLY A 156 24.81 -10.85 -5.63
N ALA A 157 24.71 -10.76 -6.96
CA ALA A 157 24.50 -9.49 -7.66
C ALA A 157 23.04 -9.03 -7.68
N SER A 158 22.07 -9.95 -7.58
CA SER A 158 20.66 -9.61 -7.78
C SER A 158 19.93 -9.14 -6.52
N LYS A 159 20.24 -9.68 -5.33
CA LYS A 159 19.42 -9.48 -4.12
C LYS A 159 19.27 -8.01 -3.72
N ASP A 160 20.36 -7.24 -3.78
CA ASP A 160 20.38 -5.84 -3.35
C ASP A 160 19.75 -4.92 -4.40
N ILE A 161 20.02 -5.17 -5.69
CA ILE A 161 19.43 -4.44 -6.82
C ILE A 161 17.91 -4.66 -6.84
N LEU A 162 17.46 -5.89 -6.60
CA LEU A 162 16.03 -6.23 -6.53
C LEU A 162 15.32 -5.54 -5.40
N ALA A 163 15.95 -5.46 -4.23
CA ALA A 163 15.38 -4.77 -3.09
C ALA A 163 15.11 -3.31 -3.39
N GLY A 164 16.13 -2.61 -3.89
CA GLY A 164 16.02 -1.20 -4.25
C GLY A 164 14.95 -0.98 -5.31
N LYS A 165 14.90 -1.82 -6.35
CA LYS A 165 13.91 -1.70 -7.43
C LYS A 165 12.48 -2.01 -6.99
N ALA A 166 12.28 -3.02 -6.14
CA ALA A 166 10.96 -3.36 -5.61
C ALA A 166 10.42 -2.24 -4.70
N ILE A 167 11.26 -1.65 -3.87
CA ILE A 167 10.89 -0.52 -3.01
C ILE A 167 10.65 0.75 -3.83
N GLU A 168 11.46 1.01 -4.85
CA GLU A 168 11.23 2.11 -5.80
C GLU A 168 9.89 1.92 -6.52
N ALA A 169 9.58 0.71 -6.98
CA ALA A 169 8.32 0.40 -7.63
C ALA A 169 7.11 0.52 -6.68
N ALA A 170 7.24 0.06 -5.43
CA ALA A 170 6.21 0.25 -4.41
C ALA A 170 5.98 1.75 -4.13
N ARG A 171 7.06 2.54 -4.02
CA ARG A 171 6.99 4.00 -3.84
C ARG A 171 6.28 4.67 -5.02
N LYS A 172 6.63 4.31 -6.26
CA LYS A 172 5.99 4.85 -7.46
C LYS A 172 4.51 4.49 -7.53
N LEU A 173 4.15 3.25 -7.21
CA LEU A 173 2.76 2.79 -7.19
C LEU A 173 1.94 3.55 -6.13
N MET A 174 2.47 3.67 -4.90
CA MET A 174 1.79 4.36 -3.80
C MET A 174 1.74 5.88 -3.97
N GLY A 175 2.75 6.44 -4.63
CA GLY A 175 2.96 7.87 -4.83
C GLY A 175 2.62 8.35 -6.24
N ASP A 176 1.82 7.58 -6.99
CA ASP A 176 1.45 7.92 -8.36
C ASP A 176 0.78 9.29 -8.43
N GLU A 177 1.42 10.24 -9.11
CA GLU A 177 0.98 11.64 -9.14
C GLU A 177 -0.37 11.82 -9.84
N ASP A 178 -0.72 10.94 -10.78
CA ASP A 178 -1.97 11.01 -11.52
C ASP A 178 -3.13 10.54 -10.64
N VAL A 179 -2.93 9.48 -9.84
CA VAL A 179 -3.87 9.03 -8.81
C VAL A 179 -4.07 10.13 -7.77
N VAL A 180 -2.99 10.70 -7.24
CA VAL A 180 -3.06 11.76 -6.23
C VAL A 180 -3.78 12.99 -6.77
N ARG A 181 -3.45 13.44 -7.99
CA ARG A 181 -4.10 14.59 -8.64
C ARG A 181 -5.57 14.30 -8.91
N SER A 182 -5.92 13.09 -9.35
CA SER A 182 -7.31 12.69 -9.58
C SER A 182 -8.13 12.70 -8.29
N LEU A 183 -7.58 12.18 -7.18
CA LEU A 183 -8.23 12.21 -5.87
C LEU A 183 -8.38 13.65 -5.33
N ALA A 184 -7.34 14.48 -5.49
CA ALA A 184 -7.35 15.88 -5.09
C ALA A 184 -8.38 16.72 -5.89
N ALA A 185 -8.68 16.34 -7.14
CA ALA A 185 -9.64 17.04 -7.98
C ALA A 185 -11.11 16.74 -7.65
N LEU A 186 -11.41 15.71 -6.84
CA LEU A 186 -12.79 15.38 -6.44
C LEU A 186 -13.37 16.45 -5.52
N GLU A 187 -14.70 16.56 -5.46
CA GLU A 187 -15.44 17.36 -4.49
C GLU A 187 -15.47 16.65 -3.12
N TRP A 188 -15.09 17.37 -2.06
CA TRP A 188 -14.88 16.76 -0.73
C TRP A 188 -15.88 17.28 0.30
N SER A 189 -16.30 16.39 1.20
CA SER A 189 -17.09 16.75 2.37
C SER A 189 -16.78 15.83 3.54
N VAL A 190 -16.87 16.36 4.75
CA VAL A 190 -16.89 15.56 5.97
C VAL A 190 -18.34 15.43 6.43
N LEU A 191 -18.84 14.19 6.46
CA LEU A 191 -20.17 13.86 6.96
C LEU A 191 -20.10 13.52 8.45
N THR A 192 -21.11 13.94 9.20
CA THR A 192 -21.26 13.61 10.62
C THR A 192 -22.29 12.51 10.80
N THR A 193 -22.04 11.59 11.73
CA THR A 193 -22.97 10.49 12.06
C THR A 193 -23.24 10.44 13.56
N ASP A 194 -23.25 11.59 14.24
CA ASP A 194 -23.41 11.70 15.69
C ASP A 194 -24.76 11.12 16.18
N ASN A 195 -25.77 11.09 15.31
CA ASN A 195 -27.10 10.55 15.60
C ASN A 195 -27.27 9.07 15.20
N ALA A 196 -26.21 8.40 14.73
CA ALA A 196 -26.29 6.98 14.37
C ALA A 196 -26.29 6.09 15.63
N LYS A 197 -26.97 4.95 15.55
CA LYS A 197 -27.05 3.94 16.62
C LYS A 197 -25.72 3.28 16.94
N HIS A 198 -24.80 3.26 15.97
CA HIS A 198 -23.49 2.63 16.08
C HIS A 198 -22.41 3.61 15.65
N GLU A 199 -21.20 3.38 16.16
CA GLU A 199 -20.03 4.14 15.76
C GLU A 199 -19.39 3.55 14.51
N LEU A 200 -18.71 4.39 13.75
CA LEU A 200 -17.89 3.95 12.64
C LEU A 200 -16.68 3.15 13.14
N LEU A 201 -16.37 2.09 12.40
CA LEU A 201 -15.17 1.28 12.55
C LEU A 201 -14.16 1.64 11.44
N THR A 202 -12.91 1.25 11.63
CA THR A 202 -11.88 1.24 10.57
C THR A 202 -11.18 -0.12 10.54
N SER A 203 -10.40 -0.40 9.52
CA SER A 203 -9.66 -1.66 9.40
C SER A 203 -8.39 -1.48 8.57
N ASP A 204 -7.71 -2.58 8.27
CA ASP A 204 -6.74 -2.67 7.18
C ASP A 204 -7.37 -2.57 5.77
N ARG A 205 -8.65 -2.18 5.66
CA ARG A 205 -9.33 -1.78 4.42
C ARG A 205 -10.26 -0.58 4.65
N PRO A 206 -9.69 0.60 4.99
CA PRO A 206 -10.49 1.75 5.41
C PRO A 206 -11.14 2.52 4.25
N VAL A 207 -10.69 2.31 3.01
CA VAL A 207 -11.12 3.08 1.84
C VAL A 207 -12.18 2.32 1.04
N ALA A 208 -13.43 2.72 1.17
CA ALA A 208 -14.53 2.23 0.34
C ALA A 208 -14.63 3.05 -0.94
N HIS A 209 -14.71 2.40 -2.09
CA HIS A 209 -14.89 3.06 -3.39
C HIS A 209 -15.78 2.21 -4.31
N SER A 210 -16.58 2.87 -5.15
CA SER A 210 -17.61 2.23 -5.97
C SER A 210 -17.15 1.82 -7.36
N TYR A 211 -16.34 2.66 -8.02
CA TYR A 211 -15.89 2.49 -9.39
C TYR A 211 -14.40 2.83 -9.53
N SER A 212 -13.84 2.65 -10.73
CA SER A 212 -12.53 3.23 -11.06
C SER A 212 -12.53 4.74 -10.82
N LEU A 213 -11.42 5.32 -10.37
CA LEU A 213 -11.31 6.75 -10.03
C LEU A 213 -11.70 7.71 -11.18
N HIS A 214 -11.61 7.23 -12.43
CA HIS A 214 -11.98 7.99 -13.63
C HIS A 214 -13.47 7.92 -13.99
N HIS A 215 -14.26 7.06 -13.34
CA HIS A 215 -15.69 6.91 -13.64
C HIS A 215 -16.48 8.15 -13.18
N PRO A 216 -17.49 8.61 -13.96
CA PRO A 216 -18.31 9.77 -13.61
C PRO A 216 -19.00 9.68 -12.25
N GLU A 217 -19.43 8.48 -11.86
CA GLU A 217 -20.11 8.20 -10.58
C GLU A 217 -19.15 7.72 -9.47
N SER A 218 -17.84 7.79 -9.73
CA SER A 218 -16.83 7.40 -8.74
C SER A 218 -16.99 8.24 -7.48
N HIS A 219 -17.11 7.53 -6.36
CA HIS A 219 -17.12 8.10 -5.04
C HIS A 219 -16.32 7.23 -4.08
N LEU A 220 -15.78 7.88 -3.06
CA LEU A 220 -14.90 7.27 -2.08
C LEU A 220 -15.31 7.73 -0.69
N PHE A 221 -15.32 6.78 0.24
CA PHE A 221 -15.56 7.02 1.66
C PHE A 221 -14.37 6.52 2.48
N VAL A 222 -14.01 7.29 3.50
CA VAL A 222 -13.01 6.90 4.50
C VAL A 222 -13.56 7.31 5.87
N PRO A 223 -13.83 6.38 6.79
CA PRO A 223 -14.06 6.73 8.18
C PRO A 223 -12.86 7.52 8.70
N ILE A 224 -13.06 8.65 9.37
CA ILE A 224 -11.96 9.47 9.91
C ILE A 224 -12.13 9.71 11.42
N GLY A 225 -12.91 8.86 12.07
CA GLY A 225 -13.26 8.89 13.49
C GLY A 225 -14.55 8.12 13.74
N PRO A 226 -14.99 7.99 15.01
CA PRO A 226 -16.16 7.21 15.39
C PRO A 226 -17.49 7.80 14.87
N SER A 227 -17.53 9.08 14.54
CA SER A 227 -18.75 9.76 14.03
C SER A 227 -18.49 10.71 12.84
N ARG A 228 -17.39 10.49 12.12
CA ARG A 228 -16.96 11.34 11.00
C ARG A 228 -16.53 10.49 9.81
N VAL A 229 -17.05 10.82 8.63
CA VAL A 229 -16.69 10.16 7.36
C VAL A 229 -16.19 11.22 6.40
N PHE A 230 -14.99 11.01 5.86
CA PHE A 230 -14.53 11.73 4.68
C PHE A 230 -15.19 11.14 3.44
N LEU A 231 -15.82 12.00 2.63
CA LEU A 231 -16.46 11.67 1.36
C LEU A 231 -15.78 12.48 0.25
N ALA A 232 -15.36 11.78 -0.80
CA ALA A 232 -14.94 12.38 -2.07
C ALA A 232 -15.85 11.90 -3.20
N VAL A 233 -16.41 12.83 -3.98
CA VAL A 233 -17.30 12.54 -5.11
C VAL A 233 -16.89 13.37 -6.32
N ARG A 234 -17.25 12.92 -7.52
CA ARG A 234 -17.09 13.75 -8.71
C ARG A 234 -18.23 14.76 -8.89
N ASP A 235 -19.46 14.32 -8.62
CA ASP A 235 -20.64 15.18 -8.65
C ASP A 235 -21.08 15.56 -7.22
N ARG A 236 -21.00 16.86 -6.92
CA ARG A 236 -21.41 17.42 -5.62
C ARG A 236 -22.87 17.13 -5.27
N SER A 237 -23.74 16.92 -6.26
CA SER A 237 -25.15 16.57 -6.03
C SER A 237 -25.31 15.24 -5.27
N LEU A 238 -24.36 14.32 -5.43
CA LEU A 238 -24.34 13.03 -4.76
C LEU A 238 -24.18 13.16 -3.24
N ILE A 239 -23.50 14.21 -2.76
CA ILE A 239 -23.33 14.47 -1.33
C ILE A 239 -24.69 14.67 -0.65
N ALA A 240 -25.60 15.43 -1.29
CA ALA A 240 -26.93 15.68 -0.77
C ALA A 240 -27.76 14.38 -0.74
N LYS A 241 -27.67 13.55 -1.78
CA LYS A 241 -28.34 12.24 -1.86
C LYS A 241 -27.87 11.32 -0.74
N ILE A 242 -26.55 11.20 -0.54
CA ILE A 242 -25.98 10.37 0.54
C ILE A 242 -26.43 10.87 1.92
N LYS A 243 -26.46 12.19 2.15
CA LYS A 243 -26.95 12.75 3.42
C LYS A 243 -28.43 12.41 3.67
N ALA A 244 -29.26 12.42 2.63
CA ALA A 244 -30.69 12.12 2.73
C ALA A 244 -31.00 10.67 3.12
N GLU A 245 -30.09 9.73 2.84
CA GLU A 245 -30.23 8.31 3.23
C GLU A 245 -30.15 8.06 4.74
N GLY A 246 -29.60 9.03 5.50
CA GLY A 246 -29.53 9.00 6.96
C GLY A 246 -28.28 8.32 7.53
N ALA A 247 -27.89 8.77 8.73
CA ALA A 247 -26.65 8.38 9.39
C ALA A 247 -26.58 6.87 9.72
N ASP A 248 -27.68 6.27 10.16
CA ASP A 248 -27.74 4.83 10.48
C ASP A 248 -27.41 3.96 9.26
N LYS A 249 -27.98 4.30 8.10
CA LYS A 249 -27.75 3.55 6.86
C LYS A 249 -26.29 3.72 6.41
N LEU A 250 -25.76 4.94 6.50
CA LEU A 250 -24.37 5.23 6.15
C LEU A 250 -23.39 4.45 7.04
N VAL A 251 -23.55 4.51 8.37
CA VAL A 251 -22.69 3.76 9.30
C VAL A 251 -22.78 2.26 9.05
N ARG A 252 -24.00 1.73 8.87
CA ARG A 252 -24.19 0.30 8.59
C ARG A 252 -23.43 -0.13 7.34
N VAL A 253 -23.58 0.59 6.23
CA VAL A 253 -22.92 0.26 4.96
C VAL A 253 -21.39 0.36 5.08
N LEU A 254 -20.88 1.41 5.73
CA LEU A 254 -19.44 1.59 5.88
C LEU A 254 -18.80 0.58 6.83
N ASN A 255 -19.43 0.32 7.98
CA ASN A 255 -18.95 -0.70 8.90
C ASN A 255 -18.98 -2.08 8.24
N ASP A 256 -20.04 -2.36 7.47
CA ASP A 256 -20.14 -3.61 6.73
C ASP A 256 -19.00 -3.78 5.73
N PHE A 257 -18.72 -2.75 4.91
CA PHE A 257 -17.58 -2.74 4.00
C PHE A 257 -16.25 -2.94 4.74
N VAL A 258 -15.96 -2.07 5.72
CA VAL A 258 -14.69 -2.03 6.46
C VAL A 258 -14.40 -3.36 7.15
N VAL A 259 -15.42 -3.96 7.78
CA VAL A 259 -15.27 -5.20 8.54
C VAL A 259 -15.21 -6.40 7.60
N SER A 260 -16.09 -6.49 6.60
CA SER A 260 -16.12 -7.63 5.68
C SER A 260 -14.88 -7.75 4.80
N ASN A 261 -14.20 -6.62 4.55
CA ASN A 261 -12.97 -6.57 3.78
C ASN A 261 -11.70 -6.70 4.64
N ALA A 262 -11.80 -6.58 5.98
CA ALA A 262 -10.64 -6.64 6.86
C ALA A 262 -9.93 -8.00 6.78
N THR A 263 -8.61 -7.99 6.60
CA THR A 263 -7.78 -9.21 6.53
C THR A 263 -6.90 -9.39 7.75
N VAL A 264 -6.54 -8.29 8.43
CA VAL A 264 -5.60 -8.32 9.56
C VAL A 264 -6.26 -7.79 10.83
N THR A 265 -6.93 -6.64 10.76
CA THR A 265 -7.38 -5.93 11.95
C THR A 265 -8.59 -5.07 11.67
N VAL A 266 -9.53 -5.06 12.62
CA VAL A 266 -10.57 -4.03 12.71
C VAL A 266 -10.26 -3.20 13.95
N CYS A 267 -10.51 -1.90 13.90
CA CYS A 267 -10.32 -0.97 15.01
C CYS A 267 -11.59 -0.16 15.26
N GLY A 268 -11.88 0.07 16.54
CA GLY A 268 -12.99 0.90 16.99
C GLY A 268 -12.68 1.58 18.32
N ARG A 269 -13.56 2.48 18.75
CA ARG A 269 -13.41 3.17 20.05
C ARG A 269 -13.74 2.23 21.23
N THR A 270 -14.76 1.39 21.06
CA THR A 270 -15.25 0.43 22.07
C THR A 270 -15.41 -0.98 21.49
N ASP A 271 -15.67 -1.97 22.33
CA ASP A 271 -15.93 -3.37 21.97
C ASP A 271 -17.42 -3.69 21.79
N SER A 272 -18.30 -2.68 21.86
CA SER A 272 -19.76 -2.81 21.74
C SER A 272 -20.24 -3.52 20.45
N GLN A 273 -19.45 -3.46 19.38
CA GLN A 273 -19.78 -4.08 18.09
C GLN A 273 -19.11 -5.46 17.89
N LEU A 274 -18.57 -6.10 18.94
CA LEU A 274 -17.85 -7.38 18.84
C LEU A 274 -18.66 -8.47 18.12
N GLN A 275 -19.96 -8.63 18.43
CA GLN A 275 -20.79 -9.66 17.80
C GLN A 275 -21.00 -9.41 16.29
N PHE A 276 -21.05 -8.14 15.89
CA PHE A 276 -21.10 -7.77 14.48
C PHE A 276 -19.77 -8.12 13.79
N ILE A 277 -18.65 -7.71 14.39
CA ILE A 277 -17.30 -7.96 13.86
C ILE A 277 -17.01 -9.46 13.77
N GLN A 278 -17.37 -10.24 14.80
CA GLN A 278 -17.23 -11.70 14.80
C GLN A 278 -17.90 -12.35 13.58
N ARG A 279 -19.10 -11.89 13.22
CA ARG A 279 -19.89 -12.46 12.12
C ARG A 279 -19.45 -12.00 10.74
N ARG A 280 -18.90 -10.79 10.63
CA ARG A 280 -18.63 -10.16 9.34
C ARG A 280 -17.15 -10.09 8.99
N MET A 281 -16.22 -10.16 9.93
CA MET A 281 -14.80 -9.91 9.64
C MET A 281 -14.28 -10.85 8.55
N GLY A 282 -13.78 -10.26 7.46
CA GLY A 282 -13.09 -10.96 6.38
C GLY A 282 -13.95 -11.88 5.50
N ILE A 283 -15.28 -11.74 5.46
CA ILE A 283 -16.14 -12.67 4.69
C ILE A 283 -16.41 -12.24 3.24
N GLU A 284 -16.11 -11.00 2.87
CA GLU A 284 -16.29 -10.48 1.50
C GLU A 284 -15.03 -9.70 1.07
N THR A 285 -13.87 -10.32 1.23
CA THR A 285 -12.60 -9.68 0.89
C THR A 285 -12.54 -9.36 -0.60
N GLN A 286 -12.67 -8.09 -0.95
CA GLN A 286 -12.53 -7.63 -2.32
C GLN A 286 -11.08 -7.78 -2.79
N PRO A 287 -10.85 -8.14 -4.06
CA PRO A 287 -9.52 -8.08 -4.64
C PRO A 287 -8.93 -6.67 -4.47
N SER A 288 -7.67 -6.61 -4.06
CA SER A 288 -6.97 -5.34 -3.97
C SER A 288 -6.73 -4.73 -5.34
N LEU A 289 -6.51 -3.42 -5.40
CA LEU A 289 -6.07 -2.77 -6.64
C LEU A 289 -4.75 -3.37 -7.14
N VAL A 290 -3.86 -3.78 -6.22
CA VAL A 290 -2.61 -4.50 -6.54
C VAL A 290 -2.87 -5.83 -7.26
N SER A 291 -3.94 -6.57 -6.93
CA SER A 291 -4.24 -7.82 -7.66
C SER A 291 -4.68 -7.60 -9.11
N ARG A 292 -5.00 -6.38 -9.53
CA ARG A 292 -5.26 -6.06 -10.93
C ARG A 292 -3.99 -5.69 -11.71
N LEU A 293 -2.88 -5.47 -11.00
CA LEU A 293 -1.60 -5.12 -11.65
C LEU A 293 -1.12 -6.19 -12.63
N PRO A 294 -1.18 -7.50 -12.36
CA PRO A 294 -0.77 -8.50 -13.34
C PRO A 294 -1.57 -8.42 -14.63
N GLU A 295 -2.87 -8.16 -14.59
CA GLU A 295 -3.71 -7.98 -15.80
C GLU A 295 -3.30 -6.71 -16.57
N MET A 296 -3.07 -5.60 -15.84
CA MET A 296 -2.63 -4.33 -16.43
C MET A 296 -1.18 -4.40 -16.96
N GLN A 297 -0.32 -5.17 -16.30
CA GLN A 297 1.10 -5.31 -16.62
C GLN A 297 1.33 -6.40 -17.66
N SER A 298 0.57 -7.48 -17.73
CA SER A 298 0.81 -8.58 -18.69
C SER A 298 0.84 -8.10 -20.14
N ALA A 299 0.01 -7.11 -20.49
CA ALA A 299 0.03 -6.48 -21.81
C ALA A 299 1.36 -5.75 -22.10
N ILE A 300 1.96 -5.12 -21.09
CA ILE A 300 3.23 -4.37 -21.21
C ILE A 300 4.43 -5.31 -21.01
N LEU A 301 4.30 -6.29 -20.13
CA LEU A 301 5.34 -7.24 -19.75
C LEU A 301 5.65 -8.19 -20.91
N ALA A 302 4.65 -8.60 -21.70
CA ALA A 302 4.90 -9.40 -22.90
C ALA A 302 5.84 -8.69 -23.88
N ASP A 303 5.61 -7.41 -24.15
CA ASP A 303 6.45 -6.59 -25.03
C ASP A 303 7.84 -6.34 -24.42
N VAL A 304 7.91 -6.03 -23.13
CA VAL A 304 9.18 -5.84 -22.41
C VAL A 304 9.98 -7.14 -22.36
N MET A 305 9.33 -8.30 -22.21
CA MET A 305 10.00 -9.61 -22.18
C MET A 305 10.52 -10.01 -23.56
N ALA A 306 9.79 -9.72 -24.64
CA ALA A 306 10.29 -9.92 -25.99
C ALA A 306 11.53 -9.06 -26.28
N VAL A 307 11.53 -7.81 -25.82
CA VAL A 307 12.69 -6.92 -25.90
C VAL A 307 13.84 -7.44 -25.03
N TRP A 308 13.58 -7.85 -23.78
CA TRP A 308 14.59 -8.39 -22.87
C TRP A 308 15.24 -9.66 -23.41
N GLU A 309 14.46 -10.58 -23.97
CA GLU A 309 14.99 -11.82 -24.55
C GLU A 309 15.86 -11.55 -25.78
N SER A 310 15.42 -10.64 -26.66
CA SER A 310 16.20 -10.19 -27.81
C SER A 310 17.51 -9.50 -27.38
N GLN A 311 17.43 -8.55 -26.43
CA GLN A 311 18.56 -7.77 -25.95
C GLN A 311 19.56 -8.60 -25.14
N SER A 312 19.11 -9.50 -24.27
CA SER A 312 20.00 -10.41 -23.52
C SER A 312 20.75 -11.35 -24.47
N THR A 313 20.09 -11.84 -25.52
CA THR A 313 20.72 -12.66 -26.56
C THR A 313 21.74 -11.85 -27.37
N LEU A 314 21.37 -10.64 -27.82
CA LEU A 314 22.27 -9.71 -28.52
C LEU A 314 23.49 -9.34 -27.66
N PHE A 315 23.27 -9.06 -26.38
CA PHE A 315 24.33 -8.72 -25.45
C PHE A 315 25.28 -9.89 -25.25
N ALA A 316 24.76 -11.10 -25.01
CA ALA A 316 25.55 -12.32 -24.89
C ALA A 316 26.39 -12.59 -26.16
N GLN A 317 25.82 -12.36 -27.35
CA GLN A 317 26.53 -12.52 -28.62
C GLN A 317 27.58 -11.44 -28.88
N ALA A 318 27.34 -10.20 -28.44
CA ALA A 318 28.23 -9.06 -28.65
C ALA A 318 29.33 -8.92 -27.59
N LEU A 319 29.20 -9.59 -26.45
CA LEU A 319 30.15 -9.53 -25.35
C LEU A 319 31.59 -9.93 -25.77
N PRO A 320 31.81 -11.02 -26.56
CA PRO A 320 33.15 -11.39 -27.02
C PRO A 320 33.81 -10.33 -27.91
N GLU A 321 33.04 -9.59 -28.71
CA GLU A 321 33.53 -8.50 -29.58
C GLU A 321 33.90 -7.24 -28.78
N LYS A 322 33.06 -6.86 -27.81
CA LYS A 322 33.30 -5.68 -26.95
C LYS A 322 34.53 -5.84 -26.06
N LEU A 323 34.77 -7.05 -25.53
CA LEU A 323 35.94 -7.34 -24.71
C LEU A 323 37.24 -7.30 -25.53
N LYS A 324 37.22 -7.80 -26.78
CA LYS A 324 38.35 -7.68 -27.72
C LYS A 324 38.66 -6.22 -28.09
N GLY A 325 37.65 -5.34 -28.12
CA GLY A 325 37.83 -3.91 -28.37
C GLY A 325 38.48 -3.16 -27.21
N LEU A 326 38.18 -3.54 -25.96
CA LEU A 326 38.77 -2.95 -24.75
C LEU A 326 40.25 -3.34 -24.57
N GLU A 327 40.64 -4.58 -24.89
CA GLU A 327 42.04 -5.01 -24.86
C GLU A 327 42.93 -4.30 -25.90
N ARG A 328 42.34 -3.81 -27.00
CA ARG A 328 43.04 -3.05 -28.04
C ARG A 328 43.16 -1.56 -27.73
N GLY A 329 42.35 -1.01 -26.82
CA GLY A 329 42.37 0.40 -26.42
C GLY A 329 43.29 0.73 -25.24
N GLY A 330 43.83 -0.27 -24.54
CA GLY A 330 44.73 -0.11 -23.39
C GLY A 330 46.23 -0.06 -23.74
N LYS A 331 46.58 -0.03 -25.03
CA LYS A 331 47.96 0.16 -25.51
C LYS A 331 48.02 1.37 -26.43
N SER A 332 47.99 2.57 -25.85
CA SER A 332 48.55 3.78 -26.46
C SER A 332 49.22 4.63 -25.40
#